data_AF-A0A9J6FH54-F1
#
_entry.id   AF-A0A9J6FH54-F1
#
_cell.length_a   1.000
_cell.length_b   1.000
_cell.length_c   1.000
_cell.angle_alpha   90.00
_cell.angle_beta   90.00
_cell.angle_gamma   90.00
#
_symmetry.space_group_name_H-M   'P 1'
#
loop_
_entity.id
_entity.type
_entity.pdbx_description
1 polymer ?
#
loop_
_entity_poly.entity_id
_entity_poly.type
_entity_poly.pdbx_seq_one_letter_code
_entity_poly.pdbx_strand_id
1 'polypeptide(L)'
;MALGLPQWTSTQKLNELGISNTVEEILEAHRIGQFEMLKTSHTGRETLKRLGYRVHDTMHATTNEIPDCISRARKVAPIPKKHEPYTPLRRRLDRCRNIERIYGNSSYTWYTDTAITSTGGVAAICAYNPIQQRTITASVRTSSPIEAEEAAIALEIISGQQDARMNIVSDSQNACRQWARGRIGKTAHRLAIGLQSNNPIKIIWAPGHETLEGNQQAHAWARASLPRAAAPKQSFLFLLCPHIQKF
;
A
#
# COMPACT_ATOMS: atom_id res chain seq x y z
N MET A 1 3.58 27.68 16.19
CA MET A 1 2.16 27.61 15.82
C MET A 1 2.03 26.78 14.56
N ALA A 2 1.51 25.55 14.60
CA ALA A 2 1.57 24.63 13.44
C ALA A 2 0.20 24.08 12.97
N LEU A 3 -0.90 24.32 13.71
CA LEU A 3 -2.22 23.76 13.38
C LEU A 3 -3.36 24.81 13.34
N GLY A 4 -3.10 26.09 13.64
CA GLY A 4 -4.12 27.15 13.64
C GLY A 4 -5.23 26.97 14.69
N LEU A 5 -5.03 26.08 15.66
CA LEU A 5 -6.02 25.75 16.67
C LEU A 5 -5.89 26.66 17.91
N PRO A 6 -7.00 27.01 18.57
CA PRO A 6 -6.98 27.75 19.83
C PRO A 6 -6.13 27.04 20.88
N GLN A 7 -5.45 27.81 21.73
CA GLN A 7 -4.49 27.30 22.71
C GLN A 7 -5.13 26.37 23.77
N TRP A 8 -6.45 26.42 23.93
CA TRP A 8 -7.26 25.57 24.82
C TRP A 8 -7.84 24.31 24.15
N THR A 9 -7.40 23.97 22.94
CA THR A 9 -7.89 22.76 22.27
C THR A 9 -7.41 21.52 23.03
N SER A 10 -8.35 20.67 23.47
CA SER A 10 -8.04 19.45 24.24
C SER A 10 -7.05 18.56 23.48
N THR A 11 -5.91 18.30 24.10
CA THR A 11 -4.87 17.37 23.61
C THR A 11 -5.41 15.95 23.48
N GLN A 12 -6.37 15.55 24.33
CA GLN A 12 -7.04 14.27 24.27
C GLN A 12 -7.92 14.14 23.00
N LYS A 13 -8.73 15.15 22.67
CA LYS A 13 -9.50 15.16 21.41
C LYS A 13 -8.61 15.23 20.17
N LEU A 14 -7.52 16.00 20.20
CA LEU A 14 -6.54 16.01 19.11
C LEU A 14 -5.88 14.65 18.90
N ASN A 15 -5.68 13.91 19.99
CA ASN A 15 -5.19 12.56 19.93
C ASN A 15 -6.25 11.57 19.40
N GLU A 16 -7.51 11.65 19.84
CA GLU A 16 -8.61 10.83 19.30
C GLU A 16 -8.77 10.99 17.78
N LEU A 17 -8.49 12.18 17.25
CA LEU A 17 -8.53 12.47 15.81
C LEU A 17 -7.38 11.82 15.01
N GLY A 18 -6.40 11.18 15.65
CA GLY A 18 -5.34 10.42 14.98
C GLY A 18 -4.39 11.28 14.13
N ILE A 19 -4.23 12.56 14.49
CA ILE A 19 -3.39 13.53 13.77
C ILE A 19 -1.88 13.25 13.97
N SER A 20 -1.53 12.50 15.02
CA SER A 20 -0.17 12.06 15.38
C SER A 20 -0.14 10.56 15.78
N ASN A 21 1.01 9.90 15.65
CA ASN A 21 1.27 8.50 16.06
C ASN A 21 1.61 8.40 17.55
N THR A 22 1.55 7.23 18.21
CA THR A 22 1.97 6.96 19.62
C THR A 22 3.39 6.35 19.79
N VAL A 23 3.84 6.06 21.03
CA VAL A 23 5.11 5.36 21.35
C VAL A 23 5.14 3.90 20.90
N GLU A 24 4.04 3.16 21.03
CA GLU A 24 3.99 1.78 20.56
C GLU A 24 3.90 1.73 19.03
N GLU A 25 3.22 2.71 18.41
CA GLU A 25 3.28 2.91 16.96
C GLU A 25 4.68 3.37 16.53
N ILE A 26 5.38 4.13 17.37
CA ILE A 26 6.80 4.42 17.19
C ILE A 26 7.59 3.12 17.22
N LEU A 27 7.40 2.27 18.23
CA LEU A 27 8.14 1.02 18.43
C LEU A 27 7.85 0.01 17.34
N GLU A 28 6.60 -0.14 16.92
CA GLU A 28 6.23 -1.04 15.84
C GLU A 28 6.70 -0.49 14.49
N ALA A 29 6.52 0.81 14.21
CA ALA A 29 7.13 1.41 13.02
C ALA A 29 8.66 1.42 13.11
N HIS A 30 9.25 1.42 14.30
CA HIS A 30 10.68 1.27 14.50
C HIS A 30 11.10 -0.18 14.28
N ARG A 31 10.32 -1.16 14.73
CA ARG A 31 10.58 -2.59 14.57
C ARG A 31 10.46 -2.96 13.11
N ILE A 32 9.37 -2.58 12.46
CA ILE A 32 9.18 -2.71 11.01
C ILE A 32 10.30 -1.95 10.30
N GLY A 33 10.57 -0.69 10.67
CA GLY A 33 11.63 0.11 10.06
C GLY A 33 13.02 -0.50 10.23
N GLN A 34 13.36 -1.02 11.41
CA GLN A 34 14.62 -1.71 11.70
C GLN A 34 14.70 -3.04 10.96
N PHE A 35 13.60 -3.78 10.90
CA PHE A 35 13.52 -5.02 10.14
C PHE A 35 13.73 -4.75 8.64
N GLU A 36 13.08 -3.72 8.09
CA GLU A 36 13.30 -3.26 6.71
C GLU A 36 14.75 -2.76 6.50
N MET A 37 15.32 -2.00 7.44
CA MET A 37 16.73 -1.57 7.35
C MET A 37 17.70 -2.75 7.39
N LEU A 38 17.44 -3.74 8.25
CA LEU A 38 18.21 -4.98 8.30
C LEU A 38 18.10 -5.74 6.96
N LYS A 39 16.93 -5.73 6.30
CA LYS A 39 16.83 -6.28 4.94
C LYS A 39 17.70 -5.52 3.92
N THR A 40 17.95 -4.23 4.09
CA THR A 40 18.71 -3.41 3.14
C THR A 40 20.23 -3.49 3.23
N SER A 41 20.81 -3.77 4.40
CA SER A 41 22.26 -3.92 4.56
C SER A 41 22.71 -5.38 4.45
N HIS A 42 23.89 -5.65 3.87
CA HIS A 42 24.40 -7.02 3.73
C HIS A 42 24.54 -7.73 5.10
N THR A 43 25.15 -7.06 6.09
CA THR A 43 25.26 -7.58 7.46
C THR A 43 23.91 -7.78 8.15
N GLY A 44 22.95 -6.87 7.92
CA GLY A 44 21.59 -7.03 8.44
C GLY A 44 20.86 -8.24 7.86
N ARG A 45 21.01 -8.49 6.55
CA ARG A 45 20.44 -9.67 5.87
C ARG A 45 21.01 -10.96 6.43
N GLU A 46 22.32 -11.03 6.60
CA GLU A 46 22.97 -12.21 7.19
C GLU A 46 22.54 -12.44 8.64
N THR A 47 22.33 -11.37 9.41
CA THR A 47 21.82 -11.47 10.79
C THR A 47 20.39 -12.03 10.81
N LEU A 48 19.52 -11.55 9.93
CA LEU A 48 18.15 -12.04 9.80
C LEU A 48 18.09 -13.49 9.30
N LYS A 49 18.95 -13.89 8.34
CA LYS A 49 19.09 -15.29 7.90
C LYS A 49 19.49 -16.20 9.06
N ARG A 50 20.45 -15.78 9.90
CA ARG A 50 20.88 -16.52 11.10
C ARG A 50 19.76 -16.67 12.14
N LEU A 51 18.89 -15.68 12.25
CA LEU A 51 17.68 -15.73 13.08
C LEU A 51 16.55 -16.57 12.46
N GLY A 52 16.78 -17.22 11.31
CA GLY A 52 15.80 -18.08 10.64
C GLY A 52 14.82 -17.31 9.76
N TYR A 53 14.96 -15.99 9.62
CA TYR A 53 14.13 -15.20 8.71
C TYR A 53 14.64 -15.33 7.27
N ARG A 54 13.73 -15.61 6.34
CA ARG A 54 14.04 -15.57 4.91
C ARG A 54 14.13 -14.12 4.45
N VAL A 55 15.29 -13.71 3.96
CA VAL A 55 15.53 -12.34 3.50
C VAL A 55 15.98 -12.33 2.06
N HIS A 56 15.27 -11.56 1.24
CA HIS A 56 15.63 -11.30 -0.14
C HIS A 56 16.60 -10.11 -0.22
N ASP A 57 17.56 -10.16 -1.16
CA ASP A 57 18.45 -9.03 -1.42
C ASP A 57 17.64 -7.84 -1.94
N THR A 58 17.43 -6.85 -1.09
CA THR A 58 16.94 -5.52 -1.50
C THR A 58 18.13 -4.76 -2.09
N MET A 59 18.41 -5.00 -3.37
CA MET A 59 19.17 -4.02 -4.14
C MET A 59 18.43 -2.69 -4.03
N HIS A 60 19.13 -1.59 -3.74
CA HIS A 60 18.54 -0.25 -3.73
C HIS A 60 17.87 -0.02 -5.09
N ALA A 61 16.56 -0.20 -5.13
CA ALA A 61 15.82 -0.09 -6.38
C ALA A 61 15.95 1.35 -6.85
N THR A 62 16.51 1.52 -8.05
CA THR A 62 16.48 2.81 -8.74
C THR A 62 15.04 3.30 -8.74
N THR A 63 14.80 4.47 -8.16
CA THR A 63 13.48 5.09 -8.16
C THR A 63 13.35 6.00 -9.36
N ASN A 64 12.20 5.93 -10.01
CA ASN A 64 11.80 6.74 -11.14
C ASN A 64 10.82 7.82 -10.67
N GLU A 65 10.79 8.94 -11.37
CA GLU A 65 9.78 9.97 -11.15
C GLU A 65 8.42 9.50 -11.67
N ILE A 66 7.35 9.87 -10.98
CA ILE A 66 5.98 9.53 -11.39
C ILE A 66 5.63 10.31 -12.67
N PRO A 67 4.98 9.70 -13.67
CA PRO A 67 4.52 10.41 -14.87
C PRO A 67 3.69 11.66 -14.56
N ASP A 68 3.91 12.75 -15.30
CA ASP A 68 3.36 14.09 -15.01
C ASP A 68 1.83 14.16 -14.88
N CYS A 69 1.10 13.39 -15.68
CA CYS A 69 -0.37 13.30 -15.60
C CYS A 69 -0.81 12.79 -14.22
N ILE A 70 -0.23 11.68 -13.77
CA ILE A 70 -0.50 11.08 -12.45
C ILE A 70 0.07 11.99 -11.35
N SER A 71 1.21 12.64 -11.58
CA SER A 71 1.83 13.54 -10.62
C SER A 71 0.90 14.70 -10.25
N ARG A 72 0.25 15.31 -11.25
CA ARG A 72 -0.72 16.39 -11.05
C ARG A 72 -2.05 15.92 -10.46
N ALA A 73 -2.52 14.73 -10.85
CA ALA A 73 -3.80 14.19 -10.42
C ALA A 73 -3.78 13.60 -8.99
N ARG A 74 -2.62 13.17 -8.51
CA ARG A 74 -2.46 12.45 -7.24
C ARG A 74 -2.40 13.39 -6.04
N LYS A 75 -3.12 13.01 -4.98
CA LYS A 75 -2.98 13.54 -3.62
C LYS A 75 -2.83 12.40 -2.61
N VAL A 76 -1.76 12.38 -1.84
CA VAL A 76 -1.60 11.43 -0.74
C VAL A 76 -2.12 12.05 0.56
N ALA A 77 -2.99 11.34 1.27
CA ALA A 77 -3.50 11.78 2.56
C ALA A 77 -2.35 11.84 3.60
N PRO A 78 -2.41 12.77 4.59
CA PRO A 78 -1.39 12.86 5.62
C PRO A 78 -1.17 11.51 6.30
N ILE A 79 0.08 11.07 6.32
CA ILE A 79 0.52 9.85 7.00
C ILE A 79 0.93 10.25 8.42
N PRO A 80 0.27 9.72 9.46
CA PRO A 80 0.56 10.05 10.85
C PRO A 80 2.06 9.89 11.23
N LYS A 81 2.58 10.80 12.09
CA LYS A 81 4.00 10.89 12.54
C LYS A 81 4.19 10.53 14.03
N LYS A 82 5.29 9.82 14.36
CA LYS A 82 5.74 9.22 15.65
C LYS A 82 5.64 10.10 16.94
N HIS A 83 4.73 9.91 17.95
CA HIS A 83 4.74 10.49 19.36
C HIS A 83 3.73 9.96 20.47
N GLU A 84 4.24 9.38 21.58
CA GLU A 84 3.65 9.27 22.97
C GLU A 84 2.35 8.45 23.31
N PRO A 85 2.21 7.91 24.55
CA PRO A 85 1.63 6.59 24.82
C PRO A 85 0.15 6.64 25.19
N TYR A 86 -0.71 6.10 24.31
CA TYR A 86 -2.11 5.76 24.60
C TYR A 86 -2.42 4.44 23.87
N THR A 87 -3.45 3.72 24.31
CA THR A 87 -3.75 2.34 23.89
C THR A 87 -3.80 2.21 22.35
N PRO A 88 -2.81 1.54 21.71
CA PRO A 88 -2.59 1.57 20.25
C PRO A 88 -3.73 0.97 19.41
N LEU A 89 -4.49 0.06 20.00
CA LEU A 89 -5.56 -0.65 19.31
C LEU A 89 -6.73 0.29 18.98
N ARG A 90 -7.11 1.17 19.91
CA ARG A 90 -8.31 2.02 19.75
C ARG A 90 -8.17 3.03 18.62
N ARG A 91 -6.99 3.64 18.46
CA ARG A 91 -6.71 4.60 17.37
C ARG A 91 -6.66 3.91 16.00
N ARG A 92 -6.10 2.70 15.90
CA ARG A 92 -6.15 1.91 14.66
C ARG A 92 -7.59 1.59 14.28
N LEU A 93 -8.39 1.15 15.25
CA LEU A 93 -9.82 0.89 15.06
C LEU A 93 -10.57 2.17 14.66
N ASP A 94 -10.32 3.30 15.31
CA ASP A 94 -10.98 4.57 14.99
C ASP A 94 -10.56 5.11 13.62
N ARG A 95 -9.30 4.93 13.22
CA ARG A 95 -8.84 5.23 11.85
C ARG A 95 -9.52 4.32 10.83
N CYS A 96 -9.62 3.02 11.11
CA CYS A 96 -10.30 2.08 10.22
C CYS A 96 -11.78 2.41 10.10
N ARG A 97 -12.47 2.64 11.22
CA ARG A 97 -13.85 3.14 11.25
C ARG A 97 -14.00 4.44 10.46
N ASN A 98 -13.05 5.37 10.56
CA ASN A 98 -13.12 6.61 9.80
C ASN A 98 -12.90 6.39 8.29
N ILE A 99 -11.96 5.52 7.91
CA ILE A 99 -11.74 5.13 6.51
C ILE A 99 -13.00 4.44 5.97
N GLU A 100 -13.54 3.47 6.68
CA GLU A 100 -14.76 2.74 6.34
C GLU A 100 -15.98 3.67 6.23
N ARG A 101 -16.16 4.57 7.19
CA ARG A 101 -17.23 5.58 7.18
C ARG A 101 -17.15 6.53 5.99
N ILE A 102 -15.95 6.96 5.59
CA ILE A 102 -15.77 7.93 4.49
C ILE A 102 -15.72 7.24 3.12
N TYR A 103 -15.09 6.06 3.04
CA TYR A 103 -14.70 5.42 1.78
C TYR A 103 -15.36 4.06 1.55
N GLY A 104 -15.85 3.38 2.59
CA GLY A 104 -16.36 2.00 2.51
C GLY A 104 -17.51 1.82 1.53
N ASN A 105 -18.43 2.79 1.48
CA ASN A 105 -19.60 2.76 0.58
C ASN A 105 -19.38 3.47 -0.77
N SER A 106 -18.14 3.89 -1.08
CA SER A 106 -17.88 4.58 -2.35
C SER A 106 -17.48 3.58 -3.44
N SER A 107 -18.19 3.63 -4.57
CA SER A 107 -17.84 2.90 -5.80
C SER A 107 -16.47 3.27 -6.38
N TYR A 108 -15.84 4.32 -5.89
CA TYR A 108 -14.53 4.81 -6.31
C TYR A 108 -13.40 4.36 -5.38
N THR A 109 -13.69 3.53 -4.37
CA THR A 109 -12.70 3.05 -3.40
C THR A 109 -12.12 1.72 -3.84
N TRP A 110 -10.81 1.72 -4.01
CA TRP A 110 -10.00 0.56 -4.35
C TRP A 110 -9.08 0.22 -3.19
N TYR A 111 -9.05 -1.03 -2.80
CA TYR A 111 -8.14 -1.59 -1.81
C TYR A 111 -7.03 -2.34 -2.51
N THR A 112 -5.82 -2.21 -2.00
CA THR A 112 -4.65 -2.82 -2.58
C THR A 112 -3.90 -3.69 -1.59
N ASP A 113 -3.39 -4.81 -2.07
CA ASP A 113 -2.45 -5.60 -1.31
C ASP A 113 -1.50 -6.42 -2.18
N THR A 114 -0.43 -6.91 -1.55
CA THR A 114 0.59 -7.72 -2.18
C THR A 114 0.93 -8.96 -1.39
N ALA A 115 1.27 -10.02 -2.13
CA ALA A 115 1.80 -11.24 -1.57
C ALA A 115 3.05 -11.64 -2.35
N ILE A 116 4.10 -12.08 -1.65
CA ILE A 116 5.39 -12.45 -2.25
C ILE A 116 5.65 -13.93 -2.01
N THR A 117 6.21 -14.61 -3.00
CA THR A 117 6.59 -16.03 -2.85
C THR A 117 7.69 -16.17 -1.79
N SER A 118 7.70 -17.31 -1.09
CA SER A 118 8.70 -17.57 -0.05
C SER A 118 10.13 -17.77 -0.59
N THR A 119 10.26 -17.99 -1.90
CA THR A 119 11.52 -18.05 -2.65
C THR A 119 11.94 -16.69 -3.23
N GLY A 120 11.04 -15.69 -3.19
CA GLY A 120 11.27 -14.36 -3.75
C GLY A 120 11.24 -14.31 -5.28
N GLY A 121 11.49 -13.13 -5.83
CA GLY A 121 11.59 -12.89 -7.27
C GLY A 121 10.26 -12.69 -8.00
N VAL A 122 9.13 -13.05 -7.37
CA VAL A 122 7.79 -12.82 -7.90
C VAL A 122 6.84 -12.40 -6.78
N ALA A 123 6.07 -11.35 -7.03
CA ALA A 123 4.95 -10.93 -6.20
C ALA A 123 3.62 -11.02 -6.98
N ALA A 124 2.55 -11.40 -6.29
CA ALA A 124 1.19 -11.19 -6.72
C ALA A 124 0.67 -9.88 -6.12
N ILE A 125 0.10 -9.03 -6.96
CA ILE A 125 -0.51 -7.75 -6.57
C ILE A 125 -2.00 -7.79 -6.87
N CYS A 126 -2.81 -7.13 -6.05
CA CYS A 126 -4.28 -7.14 -6.16
C CYS A 126 -4.86 -5.74 -6.01
N ALA A 127 -5.75 -5.39 -6.94
CA ALA A 127 -6.66 -4.25 -6.89
C ALA A 127 -8.09 -4.76 -6.68
N TYR A 128 -8.72 -4.39 -5.57
CA TYR A 128 -10.06 -4.84 -5.19
C TYR A 128 -11.01 -3.66 -4.97
N ASN A 129 -12.18 -3.70 -5.60
CA ASN A 129 -13.27 -2.74 -5.38
C ASN A 129 -14.52 -3.52 -4.95
N PRO A 130 -14.94 -3.41 -3.67
CA PRO A 130 -16.07 -4.20 -3.15
C PRO A 130 -17.42 -3.77 -3.75
N ILE A 131 -17.62 -2.46 -3.96
CA ILE A 131 -18.90 -1.92 -4.44
C ILE A 131 -19.12 -2.25 -5.91
N GLN A 132 -18.07 -2.16 -6.73
CA GLN A 132 -18.12 -2.57 -8.14
C GLN A 132 -17.97 -4.10 -8.31
N GLN A 133 -17.69 -4.84 -7.22
CA GLN A 133 -17.34 -6.27 -7.25
C GLN A 133 -16.21 -6.60 -8.24
N ARG A 134 -15.24 -5.70 -8.38
CA ARG A 134 -14.12 -5.87 -9.31
C ARG A 134 -12.88 -6.33 -8.55
N THR A 135 -12.27 -7.39 -9.05
CA THR A 135 -10.97 -7.88 -8.58
C THR A 135 -10.05 -8.02 -9.77
N ILE A 136 -8.91 -7.33 -9.71
CA ILE A 136 -7.87 -7.40 -10.73
C ILE A 136 -6.57 -7.80 -10.03
N THR A 137 -5.98 -8.90 -10.48
CA THR A 137 -4.70 -9.36 -9.95
C THR A 137 -3.66 -9.44 -11.06
N ALA A 138 -2.41 -9.19 -10.71
CA ALA A 138 -1.28 -9.31 -11.62
C ALA A 138 -0.07 -9.91 -10.91
N SER A 139 0.86 -10.42 -11.71
CA SER A 139 2.12 -10.96 -11.22
C SER A 139 3.26 -10.07 -11.69
N VAL A 140 4.07 -9.62 -10.74
CA VAL A 140 5.22 -8.77 -11.01
C VAL A 140 6.50 -9.47 -10.59
N ARG A 141 7.55 -9.34 -11.40
CA ARG A 141 8.87 -9.88 -11.08
C ARG A 141 9.65 -8.85 -10.27
N THR A 142 9.62 -9.00 -8.96
CA THR A 142 10.46 -8.22 -8.04
C THR A 142 10.72 -9.03 -6.77
N SER A 143 11.88 -8.80 -6.17
CA SER A 143 12.23 -9.29 -4.84
C SER A 143 12.05 -8.20 -3.77
N SER A 144 11.70 -6.98 -4.17
CA SER A 144 11.50 -5.83 -3.28
C SER A 144 10.03 -5.74 -2.89
N PRO A 145 9.68 -5.92 -1.60
CA PRO A 145 8.30 -5.77 -1.15
C PRO A 145 7.74 -4.38 -1.40
N ILE A 146 8.54 -3.35 -1.16
CA ILE A 146 8.13 -1.96 -1.39
C ILE A 146 7.83 -1.71 -2.87
N GLU A 147 8.63 -2.26 -3.78
CA GLU A 147 8.39 -2.09 -5.22
C GLU A 147 7.12 -2.84 -5.67
N ALA A 148 6.85 -4.02 -5.09
CA ALA A 148 5.61 -4.74 -5.32
C ALA A 148 4.40 -3.93 -4.82
N GLU A 149 4.46 -3.37 -3.62
CA GLU A 149 3.40 -2.54 -3.02
C GLU A 149 3.16 -1.25 -3.82
N GLU A 150 4.22 -0.59 -4.29
CA GLU A 150 4.09 0.56 -5.19
C GLU A 150 3.46 0.17 -6.53
N ALA A 151 3.79 -1.03 -7.05
CA ALA A 151 3.22 -1.55 -8.29
C ALA A 151 1.74 -1.93 -8.13
N ALA A 152 1.34 -2.37 -6.94
CA ALA A 152 -0.06 -2.59 -6.61
C ALA A 152 -0.83 -1.26 -6.71
N ILE A 153 -0.36 -0.18 -6.05
CA ILE A 153 -0.92 1.17 -6.19
C ILE A 153 -1.07 1.60 -7.67
N ALA A 154 -0.07 1.31 -8.50
CA ALA A 154 -0.14 1.59 -9.94
C ALA A 154 -1.23 0.74 -10.64
N LEU A 155 -1.40 -0.53 -10.26
CA LEU A 155 -2.46 -1.40 -10.77
C LEU A 155 -3.86 -0.89 -10.42
N GLU A 156 -4.09 -0.34 -9.22
CA GLU A 156 -5.39 0.28 -8.94
C GLU A 156 -5.66 1.44 -9.87
N ILE A 157 -4.68 2.32 -10.10
CA ILE A 157 -4.82 3.47 -11.01
C ILE A 157 -5.22 3.01 -12.42
N ILE A 158 -4.61 1.94 -12.93
CA ILE A 158 -4.99 1.30 -14.20
C ILE A 158 -6.44 0.81 -14.14
N SER A 159 -6.78 0.10 -13.06
CA SER A 159 -8.07 -0.59 -12.89
C SER A 159 -9.27 0.35 -12.85
N GLY A 160 -9.08 1.52 -12.24
CA GLY A 160 -10.08 2.58 -12.12
C GLY A 160 -9.88 3.74 -13.10
N GLN A 161 -9.18 3.57 -14.21
CA GLN A 161 -8.94 4.66 -15.17
C GLN A 161 -10.24 5.30 -15.71
N GLN A 162 -11.33 4.52 -15.77
CA GLN A 162 -12.66 5.00 -16.18
C GLN A 162 -13.44 5.69 -15.05
N ASP A 163 -12.98 5.58 -13.80
CA ASP A 163 -13.64 6.19 -12.65
C ASP A 163 -13.42 7.71 -12.66
N ALA A 164 -14.48 8.49 -12.42
CA ALA A 164 -14.40 9.95 -12.36
C ALA A 164 -13.47 10.49 -11.26
N ARG A 165 -13.17 9.67 -10.24
CA ARG A 165 -12.19 9.90 -9.18
C ARG A 165 -11.80 8.56 -8.56
N MET A 166 -10.69 8.51 -7.84
CA MET A 166 -10.21 7.28 -7.21
C MET A 166 -9.78 7.51 -5.76
N ASN A 167 -10.21 6.64 -4.85
CA ASN A 167 -9.68 6.54 -3.49
C ASN A 167 -8.95 5.21 -3.35
N ILE A 168 -7.62 5.23 -3.29
CA ILE A 168 -6.79 4.03 -3.17
C ILE A 168 -6.41 3.88 -1.70
N VAL A 169 -6.83 2.78 -1.07
CA VAL A 169 -6.53 2.43 0.31
C VAL A 169 -5.45 1.35 0.31
N SER A 170 -4.31 1.65 0.93
CA SER A 170 -3.18 0.74 1.07
C SER A 170 -2.73 0.71 2.51
N ASP A 171 -2.33 -0.45 3.02
CA ASP A 171 -1.72 -0.54 4.33
C ASP A 171 -0.18 -0.42 4.33
N SER A 172 0.43 -0.44 3.13
CA SER A 172 1.85 -0.13 2.96
C SER A 172 2.13 1.35 3.20
N GLN A 173 2.64 1.65 4.40
CA GLN A 173 3.04 3.00 4.75
C GLN A 173 4.21 3.48 3.87
N ASN A 174 5.14 2.59 3.52
CA ASN A 174 6.32 2.92 2.72
C ASN A 174 5.92 3.27 1.28
N ALA A 175 5.07 2.46 0.64
CA ALA A 175 4.58 2.75 -0.70
C ALA A 175 3.81 4.09 -0.72
N CYS A 176 2.92 4.31 0.25
CA CYS A 176 2.21 5.60 0.38
C CYS A 176 3.18 6.79 0.49
N ARG A 177 4.27 6.67 1.26
CA ARG A 177 5.29 7.73 1.40
C ARG A 177 6.06 7.97 0.11
N GLN A 178 6.38 6.93 -0.65
CA GLN A 178 7.11 7.02 -1.91
C GLN A 178 6.25 7.71 -2.98
N TRP A 179 5.00 7.30 -3.09
CA TRP A 179 4.00 8.00 -3.88
C TRP A 179 3.83 9.46 -3.44
N ALA A 180 3.85 9.76 -2.13
CA ALA A 180 3.79 11.15 -1.66
C ALA A 180 4.99 11.99 -2.13
N ARG A 181 6.19 11.39 -2.17
CA ARG A 181 7.44 12.03 -2.61
C ARG A 181 7.55 12.21 -4.12
N GLY A 182 6.65 11.65 -4.92
CA GLY A 182 6.75 11.73 -6.38
C GLY A 182 7.69 10.70 -6.99
N ARG A 183 8.14 9.70 -6.23
CA ARG A 183 9.13 8.70 -6.69
C ARG A 183 8.62 7.29 -6.43
N ILE A 184 8.73 6.42 -7.43
CA ILE A 184 8.27 5.03 -7.37
C ILE A 184 9.31 4.10 -8.00
N GLY A 185 9.27 2.82 -7.65
CA GLY A 185 10.14 1.80 -8.20
C GLY A 185 9.85 1.51 -9.67
N LYS A 186 10.80 0.83 -10.32
CA LYS A 186 10.80 0.55 -11.76
C LYS A 186 9.55 -0.20 -12.23
N THR A 187 9.08 -1.17 -11.44
CA THR A 187 7.89 -1.97 -11.77
C THR A 187 6.63 -1.12 -11.75
N ALA A 188 6.43 -0.33 -10.69
CA ALA A 188 5.32 0.62 -10.59
C ALA A 188 5.36 1.66 -11.73
N HIS A 189 6.55 2.18 -12.03
CA HIS A 189 6.74 3.12 -13.14
C HIS A 189 6.38 2.51 -14.50
N ARG A 190 6.71 1.24 -14.75
CA ARG A 190 6.32 0.53 -15.98
C ARG A 190 4.82 0.31 -16.12
N LEU A 191 4.09 0.18 -15.01
CA LEU A 191 2.64 0.11 -15.02
C LEU A 191 2.03 1.51 -15.23
N ALA A 192 2.66 2.53 -14.66
CA ALA A 192 2.21 3.92 -14.75
C ALA A 192 2.51 4.59 -16.10
N ILE A 193 3.59 4.18 -16.80
CA ILE A 193 4.02 4.80 -18.05
C ILE A 193 3.01 4.50 -19.17
N GLY A 194 2.44 5.56 -19.74
CA GLY A 194 1.39 5.47 -20.75
C GLY A 194 -0.03 5.68 -20.22
N LEU A 195 -0.22 5.74 -18.90
CA LEU A 195 -1.52 6.14 -18.35
C LEU A 195 -1.77 7.61 -18.60
N GLN A 196 -2.97 7.92 -19.06
CA GLN A 196 -3.51 9.27 -19.11
C GLN A 196 -4.61 9.31 -18.06
N SER A 197 -4.27 9.81 -16.87
CA SER A 197 -5.26 10.08 -15.83
C SER A 197 -5.29 11.57 -15.55
N ASN A 198 -6.43 12.18 -15.88
CA ASN A 198 -6.78 13.53 -15.44
C ASN A 198 -7.73 13.50 -14.23
N ASN A 199 -8.20 12.31 -13.84
CA ASN A 199 -9.17 12.14 -12.78
C ASN A 199 -8.46 12.22 -11.42
N PRO A 200 -9.03 12.88 -10.40
CA PRO A 200 -8.39 13.01 -9.10
C PRO A 200 -8.12 11.64 -8.45
N ILE A 201 -6.86 11.40 -8.06
CA ILE A 201 -6.43 10.16 -7.38
C ILE A 201 -6.07 10.51 -5.93
N LYS A 202 -6.73 9.90 -4.96
CA LYS A 202 -6.44 10.06 -3.54
C LYS A 202 -5.88 8.76 -2.96
N ILE A 203 -4.64 8.79 -2.49
CA ILE A 203 -4.01 7.63 -1.84
C ILE A 203 -4.11 7.78 -0.32
N ILE A 204 -4.59 6.75 0.37
CA ILE A 204 -4.90 6.76 1.80
C ILE A 204 -4.19 5.58 2.45
N TRP A 205 -3.32 5.89 3.41
CA TRP A 205 -2.71 4.86 4.24
C TRP A 205 -3.71 4.36 5.29
N ALA A 206 -3.89 3.04 5.37
CA ALA A 206 -4.63 2.35 6.41
C ALA A 206 -3.69 1.60 7.37
N PRO A 207 -4.06 1.38 8.64
CA PRO A 207 -3.38 0.43 9.50
C PRO A 207 -3.39 -0.99 8.89
N GLY A 208 -2.35 -1.78 9.21
CA GLY A 208 -2.10 -3.13 8.67
C GLY A 208 -3.28 -4.10 8.75
N HIS A 209 -3.35 -4.98 7.74
CA HIS A 209 -4.22 -6.15 7.43
C HIS A 209 -5.41 -6.59 8.30
N GLU A 210 -5.54 -6.29 9.58
CA GLU A 210 -6.53 -6.98 10.43
C GLU A 210 -7.78 -6.14 10.76
N THR A 211 -7.87 -4.90 10.28
CA THR A 211 -8.92 -3.97 10.74
C THR A 211 -9.84 -3.39 9.67
N LEU A 212 -9.59 -3.64 8.38
CA LEU A 212 -10.45 -3.21 7.27
C LEU A 212 -10.79 -4.39 6.36
N GLU A 213 -12.08 -4.67 6.19
CA GLU A 213 -12.58 -5.78 5.37
C GLU A 213 -12.04 -5.71 3.93
N GLY A 214 -12.04 -4.51 3.31
CA GLY A 214 -11.51 -4.33 1.96
C GLY A 214 -10.03 -4.70 1.82
N ASN A 215 -9.20 -4.40 2.83
CA ASN A 215 -7.79 -4.81 2.85
C ASN A 215 -7.65 -6.32 3.05
N GLN A 216 -8.46 -6.92 3.94
CA GLN A 216 -8.45 -8.38 4.16
C GLN A 216 -8.80 -9.13 2.87
N GLN A 217 -9.78 -8.65 2.10
CA GLN A 217 -10.15 -9.26 0.84
C GLN A 217 -9.06 -9.07 -0.23
N ALA A 218 -8.49 -7.87 -0.35
CA ALA A 218 -7.35 -7.65 -1.25
C ALA A 218 -6.18 -8.60 -0.92
N HIS A 219 -5.92 -8.82 0.37
CA HIS A 219 -4.92 -9.77 0.84
C HIS A 219 -5.22 -11.21 0.44
N ALA A 220 -6.44 -11.67 0.69
CA ALA A 220 -6.88 -13.01 0.33
C ALA A 220 -6.71 -13.25 -1.18
N TRP A 221 -7.09 -12.28 -2.01
CA TRP A 221 -6.93 -12.35 -3.46
C TRP A 221 -5.47 -12.33 -3.93
N ALA A 222 -4.63 -11.49 -3.33
CA ALA A 222 -3.19 -11.45 -3.62
C ALA A 222 -2.55 -12.81 -3.28
N ARG A 223 -2.85 -13.36 -2.10
CA ARG A 223 -2.37 -14.67 -1.65
C ARG A 223 -2.85 -15.81 -2.54
N ALA A 224 -4.13 -15.83 -2.90
CA ALA A 224 -4.69 -16.84 -3.81
C ALA A 224 -4.06 -16.77 -5.22
N SER A 225 -3.54 -15.60 -5.63
CA SER A 225 -2.91 -15.39 -6.93
C SER A 225 -1.41 -15.76 -6.95
N LEU A 226 -0.79 -16.06 -5.81
CA LEU A 226 0.63 -16.45 -5.73
C LEU A 226 1.01 -17.67 -6.57
N PRO A 227 0.24 -18.78 -6.59
CA PRO A 227 0.60 -19.95 -7.39
C PRO A 227 0.70 -19.63 -8.88
N ARG A 228 -0.19 -18.75 -9.38
CA ARG A 228 -0.17 -18.25 -10.76
C ARG A 228 1.06 -17.40 -11.03
N ALA A 229 1.45 -16.59 -10.06
CA ALA A 229 2.64 -15.75 -10.15
C ALA A 229 3.93 -16.59 -10.23
N ALA A 230 3.97 -17.71 -9.49
CA ALA A 230 5.13 -18.60 -9.41
C ALA A 230 5.31 -19.53 -10.63
N ALA A 231 4.33 -19.60 -11.55
CA ALA A 231 4.43 -20.46 -12.72
C ALA A 231 5.50 -19.95 -13.73
N PRO A 232 6.39 -20.82 -14.24
CA PRO A 232 7.32 -20.44 -15.30
C PRO A 232 6.54 -20.09 -16.58
N LYS A 233 6.80 -18.92 -17.17
CA LYS A 233 6.09 -18.50 -18.40
C LYS A 233 6.49 -19.41 -19.58
N GLN A 234 5.53 -20.17 -20.10
CA GLN A 234 5.34 -20.19 -21.55
C GLN A 234 4.89 -18.78 -21.98
N SER A 235 5.52 -18.27 -23.02
CA SER A 235 5.42 -16.90 -23.53
C SER A 235 3.99 -16.49 -23.86
N PHE A 236 3.32 -15.70 -23.01
CA PHE A 236 2.15 -14.90 -23.41
C PHE A 236 2.05 -13.55 -22.68
N LEU A 237 1.45 -12.61 -23.41
CA LEU A 237 1.06 -11.24 -23.10
C LEU A 237 0.46 -11.06 -21.69
N PHE A 238 0.45 -9.82 -21.21
CA PHE A 238 -0.36 -9.37 -20.07
C PHE A 238 -1.78 -9.96 -20.15
N LEU A 239 -2.10 -10.92 -19.27
CA LEU A 239 -3.47 -11.39 -19.08
C LEU A 239 -4.04 -10.66 -17.86
N LEU A 240 -4.68 -9.52 -18.13
CA LEU A 240 -5.70 -8.97 -17.24
C LEU A 240 -6.88 -9.95 -17.29
N CYS A 241 -7.11 -10.73 -16.24
CA CYS A 241 -8.31 -11.54 -16.12
C CYS A 241 -9.36 -10.76 -15.31
N PRO A 242 -10.44 -10.25 -15.93
CA PRO A 242 -11.59 -9.77 -15.18
C PRO A 242 -12.34 -11.01 -14.66
N HIS A 243 -12.31 -11.25 -13.34
CA HIS A 243 -13.22 -12.23 -12.75
C HIS A 243 -14.57 -11.54 -12.53
N ILE A 244 -15.49 -11.70 -13.48
CA ILE A 244 -16.90 -11.38 -13.30
C ILE A 244 -17.54 -12.62 -12.69
N GLN A 245 -17.77 -12.63 -11.37
CA GLN A 245 -18.67 -13.60 -10.76
C GLN A 245 -20.09 -13.13 -11.03
N LYS A 246 -20.77 -13.79 -11.97
CA LYS A 246 -22.24 -13.76 -12.05
C LYS A 246 -22.75 -14.80 -11.06
N PHE A 247 -23.43 -14.37 -9.99
CA PHE A 247 -24.57 -15.06 -9.38
C PHE A 247 -25.48 -14.02 -8.74
#